data_AF-A0ABD5W9I3-F1
#
_entry.id   AF-A0ABD5W9I3-F1
#
_cell.length_a   1.000
_cell.length_b   1.000
_cell.length_c   1.000
_cell.angle_alpha   90.00
_cell.angle_beta   90.00
_cell.angle_gamma   90.00
#
_symmetry.space_group_name_H-M   'P 1'
#
loop_
_entity.id
_entity.type
_entity.pdbx_description
1 polymer ?
#
loop_
_entity_poly.entity_id
_entity_poly.type
_entity_poly.pdbx_seq_one_letter_code
_entity_poly.pdbx_strand_id
1 'polypeptide(L)'
;MDTATTDESGETDWTFLRECTDAYPPGVDDHHCSQILANVVARYVIRTRINQGPDAIPEWVVDYLMEITIDADTEWGWESAAAVGWAVGHSDRAVLDRVVDQTDTESEPWAMGILKHVTFADPEAGITLLERLLDSPDTREDLTFLRSLERPLKQDLPNFPQYWEPQTELKYEVSFTNEQMNRLLEVLGDAVHPKRLEKFDDQFAFDLQRAADGYGSAIVDRHTRRKSDGRIPRPSGGGGGQECSRP
;
A
#
# COMPACT_ATOMS: atom_id res chain seq x y z
N MET A 1 -26.42 11.14 -8.87
CA MET A 1 -26.11 10.34 -10.07
C MET A 1 -25.51 11.26 -11.11
N ASP A 2 -24.19 11.21 -11.28
CA ASP A 2 -23.49 11.93 -12.36
C ASP A 2 -23.89 11.30 -13.70
N THR A 3 -24.76 11.98 -14.43
CA THR A 3 -25.35 11.48 -15.69
C THR A 3 -24.43 11.67 -16.90
N ALA A 4 -23.36 12.46 -16.76
CA ALA A 4 -22.46 12.78 -17.85
C ALA A 4 -21.50 11.65 -18.23
N THR A 5 -21.45 10.59 -17.42
CA THR A 5 -20.33 9.64 -17.42
C THR A 5 -20.83 8.20 -17.17
N THR A 6 -22.14 8.01 -17.40
CA THR A 6 -22.80 6.73 -17.50
C THR A 6 -23.30 6.54 -18.93
N ASP A 7 -23.17 5.35 -19.50
CA ASP A 7 -23.68 5.02 -20.83
C ASP A 7 -25.22 4.94 -20.84
N GLU A 8 -25.80 4.63 -22.01
CA GLU A 8 -27.26 4.52 -22.18
C GLU A 8 -27.91 3.44 -21.28
N SER A 9 -27.13 2.52 -20.73
CA SER A 9 -27.57 1.47 -19.81
C SER A 9 -27.44 1.85 -18.32
N GLY A 10 -26.79 2.99 -18.04
CA GLY A 10 -26.48 3.46 -16.69
C GLY A 10 -25.18 2.87 -16.12
N GLU A 11 -24.40 2.16 -16.94
CA GLU A 11 -23.07 1.64 -16.59
C GLU A 11 -21.99 2.69 -16.84
N THR A 12 -20.80 2.49 -16.29
CA THR A 12 -19.68 3.43 -16.46
C THR A 12 -19.28 3.54 -17.93
N ASP A 13 -19.28 4.75 -18.49
CA ASP A 13 -18.72 4.98 -19.83
C ASP A 13 -17.19 5.12 -19.75
N TRP A 14 -16.52 3.98 -19.69
CA TRP A 14 -15.06 3.92 -19.65
C TRP A 14 -14.39 4.46 -20.92
N THR A 15 -15.09 4.46 -22.05
CA THR A 15 -14.54 4.96 -23.32
C THR A 15 -14.44 6.47 -23.25
N PHE A 16 -15.51 7.14 -22.83
CA PHE A 16 -15.51 8.59 -22.64
C PHE A 16 -14.48 9.03 -21.59
N LEU A 17 -14.40 8.32 -20.45
CA LEU A 17 -13.38 8.62 -19.42
C LEU A 17 -11.95 8.49 -19.96
N ARG A 18 -11.70 7.49 -20.83
CA ARG A 18 -10.42 7.34 -21.49
C ARG A 18 -10.13 8.53 -22.41
N GLU A 19 -11.09 8.95 -23.24
CA GLU A 19 -10.91 10.11 -24.11
C GLU A 19 -10.58 11.39 -23.33
N CYS A 20 -11.22 11.60 -22.17
CA CYS A 20 -10.91 12.73 -21.29
C CYS A 20 -9.49 12.62 -20.71
N THR A 21 -9.07 11.45 -20.23
CA THR A 21 -7.74 11.25 -19.64
C THR A 21 -6.62 11.29 -20.68
N ASP A 22 -6.87 10.85 -21.90
CA ASP A 22 -5.94 11.00 -23.03
C ASP A 22 -5.79 12.48 -23.46
N ALA A 23 -6.85 13.28 -23.35
CA ALA A 23 -6.82 14.72 -23.65
C ALA A 23 -6.12 15.55 -22.56
N TYR A 24 -6.19 15.08 -21.31
CA TYR A 24 -5.59 15.72 -20.13
C TYR A 24 -4.77 14.70 -19.32
N PRO A 25 -3.62 14.24 -19.87
CA PRO A 25 -2.81 13.21 -19.25
C PRO A 25 -2.12 13.73 -17.96
N PRO A 26 -1.72 12.82 -17.05
CA PRO A 26 -0.98 13.19 -15.84
C PRO A 26 0.34 13.90 -16.17
N GLY A 27 0.75 14.81 -15.29
CA GLY A 27 2.05 15.48 -15.35
C GLY A 27 2.28 16.47 -16.50
N VAL A 28 1.22 16.88 -17.20
CA VAL A 28 1.24 18.00 -18.15
C VAL A 28 0.71 19.27 -17.48
N ASP A 29 1.20 20.46 -17.88
CA ASP A 29 0.98 21.81 -17.31
C ASP A 29 -0.49 22.20 -16.95
N ASP A 30 -1.50 21.39 -17.28
CA ASP A 30 -2.92 21.58 -16.92
C ASP A 30 -3.34 20.72 -15.71
N HIS A 31 -2.65 20.91 -14.59
CA HIS A 31 -2.82 20.15 -13.35
C HIS A 31 -4.23 20.25 -12.74
N HIS A 32 -5.00 21.28 -13.09
CA HIS A 32 -6.36 21.45 -12.61
C HIS A 32 -7.32 20.41 -13.20
N CYS A 33 -7.10 20.01 -14.45
CA CYS A 33 -7.89 18.99 -15.10
C CYS A 33 -7.48 17.59 -14.61
N SER A 34 -6.18 17.30 -14.47
CA SER A 34 -5.73 15.98 -14.03
C SER A 34 -6.22 15.61 -12.62
N GLN A 35 -6.22 16.54 -11.65
CA GLN A 35 -6.76 16.27 -10.31
C GLN A 35 -8.28 15.98 -10.32
N ILE A 36 -9.05 16.65 -11.18
CA ILE A 36 -10.51 16.46 -11.29
C ILE A 36 -10.77 15.09 -11.92
N LEU A 37 -10.05 14.76 -12.99
CA LEU A 37 -10.18 13.48 -13.67
C LEU A 37 -9.74 12.31 -12.77
N ALA A 38 -8.65 12.45 -12.03
CA ALA A 38 -8.22 11.49 -11.03
C ALA A 38 -9.33 11.21 -9.99
N ASN A 39 -9.97 12.26 -9.49
CA ASN A 39 -11.08 12.14 -8.55
C ASN A 39 -12.27 11.38 -9.17
N VAL A 40 -12.67 11.75 -10.39
CA VAL A 40 -13.77 11.10 -11.11
C VAL A 40 -13.46 9.63 -11.37
N VAL A 41 -12.29 9.33 -11.94
CA VAL A 41 -11.82 7.96 -12.22
C VAL A 41 -11.81 7.14 -10.94
N ALA A 42 -11.28 7.68 -9.84
CA ALA A 42 -11.24 6.99 -8.56
C ALA A 42 -12.64 6.60 -8.03
N ARG A 43 -13.66 7.46 -8.19
CA ARG A 43 -15.05 7.14 -7.81
C ARG A 43 -15.58 5.97 -8.64
N TYR A 44 -15.27 5.96 -9.94
CA TYR A 44 -15.69 4.92 -10.86
C TYR A 44 -14.99 3.58 -10.61
N VAL A 45 -13.71 3.60 -10.25
CA VAL A 45 -12.97 2.40 -9.82
C VAL A 45 -13.64 1.78 -8.61
N ILE A 46 -13.92 2.57 -7.56
CA ILE A 46 -14.55 2.08 -6.33
C ILE A 46 -15.94 1.51 -6.63
N ARG A 47 -16.77 2.25 -7.36
CA ARG A 47 -18.11 1.81 -7.75
C ARG A 47 -18.08 0.50 -8.55
N THR A 48 -17.16 0.41 -9.51
CA THR A 48 -17.03 -0.77 -10.38
C THR A 48 -16.53 -1.97 -9.60
N ARG A 49 -15.52 -1.80 -8.74
CA ARG A 49 -15.04 -2.88 -7.87
C ARG A 49 -16.15 -3.46 -7.02
N ILE A 50 -16.95 -2.59 -6.39
CA ILE A 50 -18.04 -3.00 -5.48
C ILE A 50 -19.15 -3.71 -6.23
N ASN A 51 -19.55 -3.21 -7.41
CA ASN A 51 -20.71 -3.74 -8.13
C ASN A 51 -20.39 -4.91 -9.06
N GLN A 52 -19.18 -4.95 -9.63
CA GLN A 52 -18.81 -5.81 -10.75
C GLN A 52 -17.51 -6.59 -10.55
N GLY A 53 -16.72 -6.28 -9.52
CA GLY A 53 -15.43 -6.94 -9.25
C GLY A 53 -14.23 -6.22 -9.87
N PRO A 54 -13.01 -6.74 -9.66
CA PRO A 54 -11.78 -6.05 -10.03
C PRO A 54 -11.50 -6.10 -11.53
N ASP A 55 -11.83 -7.21 -12.20
CA ASP A 55 -11.62 -7.41 -13.64
C ASP A 55 -12.54 -6.56 -14.52
N ALA A 56 -13.57 -5.93 -13.93
CA ALA A 56 -14.43 -4.98 -14.63
C ALA A 56 -13.79 -3.58 -14.73
N ILE A 57 -12.71 -3.32 -13.98
CA ILE A 57 -11.94 -2.07 -14.08
C ILE A 57 -11.00 -2.19 -15.27
N PRO A 58 -11.03 -1.29 -16.26
CA PRO A 58 -10.13 -1.38 -17.40
C PRO A 58 -8.65 -1.26 -17.02
N GLU A 59 -7.77 -2.01 -17.70
CA GLU A 59 -6.33 -1.97 -17.46
C GLU A 59 -5.72 -0.56 -17.52
N TRP A 60 -6.19 0.26 -18.47
CA TRP A 60 -5.69 1.63 -18.66
C TRP A 60 -5.93 2.50 -17.42
N VAL A 61 -6.95 2.21 -16.63
CA VAL A 61 -7.25 2.96 -15.40
C VAL A 61 -6.18 2.71 -14.35
N VAL A 62 -5.69 1.47 -14.25
CA VAL A 62 -4.58 1.12 -13.36
C VAL A 62 -3.32 1.86 -13.80
N ASP A 63 -3.03 1.88 -15.11
CA ASP A 63 -1.87 2.61 -15.64
C ASP A 63 -1.99 4.11 -15.37
N TYR A 64 -3.14 4.72 -15.70
CA TYR A 64 -3.42 6.14 -15.49
C TYR A 64 -3.26 6.56 -14.03
N LEU A 65 -3.85 5.84 -13.07
CA LEU A 65 -3.74 6.21 -11.66
C LEU A 65 -2.31 6.03 -11.12
N MET A 66 -1.53 5.09 -11.64
CA MET A 66 -0.12 4.90 -11.25
C MET A 66 0.83 5.95 -11.85
N GLU A 67 0.41 6.69 -12.87
CA GLU A 67 1.20 7.78 -13.49
C GLU A 67 1.01 9.13 -12.77
N ILE A 68 0.00 9.25 -11.91
CA ILE A 68 -0.27 10.47 -11.15
C ILE A 68 0.77 10.65 -10.04
N THR A 69 1.40 11.82 -9.99
CA THR A 69 2.43 12.14 -8.99
C THR A 69 2.08 13.39 -8.19
N ILE A 70 2.58 13.49 -6.96
CA ILE A 70 2.31 14.68 -6.13
C ILE A 70 2.90 15.96 -6.74
N ASP A 71 4.09 15.86 -7.34
CA ASP A 71 4.81 17.00 -7.93
C ASP A 71 4.11 17.53 -9.17
N ALA A 72 3.51 16.64 -9.96
CA ALA A 72 2.96 16.98 -11.26
C ALA A 72 1.43 17.00 -11.31
N ASP A 73 0.71 16.52 -10.29
CA ASP A 73 -0.76 16.46 -10.29
C ASP A 73 -1.39 16.97 -9.00
N THR A 74 -0.57 17.57 -8.13
CA THR A 74 -0.92 18.10 -6.81
C THR A 74 -1.35 17.02 -5.81
N GLU A 75 -1.44 17.41 -4.54
CA GLU A 75 -1.87 16.51 -3.45
C GLU A 75 -3.24 15.87 -3.72
N TRP A 76 -4.18 16.59 -4.33
CA TRP A 76 -5.54 16.06 -4.56
C TRP A 76 -5.61 14.99 -5.64
N GLY A 77 -4.85 15.16 -6.73
CA GLY A 77 -4.70 14.13 -7.75
C GLY A 77 -4.06 12.89 -7.15
N TRP A 78 -2.96 13.09 -6.43
CA TRP A 78 -2.19 12.03 -5.77
C TRP A 78 -2.98 11.26 -4.69
N GLU A 79 -3.77 11.92 -3.85
CA GLU A 79 -4.65 11.23 -2.90
C GLU A 79 -5.78 10.47 -3.59
N SER A 80 -6.26 10.96 -4.74
CA SER A 80 -7.27 10.26 -5.54
C SER A 80 -6.68 9.02 -6.23
N ALA A 81 -5.42 9.10 -6.67
CA ALA A 81 -4.67 8.00 -7.29
C ALA A 81 -4.56 6.78 -6.37
N ALA A 82 -4.57 6.97 -5.05
CA ALA A 82 -4.59 5.87 -4.08
C ALA A 82 -5.76 4.89 -4.30
N ALA A 83 -6.83 5.31 -4.97
CA ALA A 83 -7.94 4.43 -5.33
C ALA A 83 -7.55 3.29 -6.29
N VAL A 84 -6.37 3.32 -6.91
CA VAL A 84 -5.81 2.17 -7.63
C VAL A 84 -5.77 0.90 -6.78
N GLY A 85 -5.68 1.02 -5.45
CA GLY A 85 -5.79 -0.09 -4.52
C GLY A 85 -7.08 -0.90 -4.64
N TRP A 86 -8.17 -0.32 -5.14
CA TRP A 86 -9.42 -1.03 -5.38
C TRP A 86 -9.37 -1.98 -6.59
N ALA A 87 -8.39 -1.81 -7.48
CA ALA A 87 -8.15 -2.75 -8.58
C ALA A 87 -7.37 -4.00 -8.13
N VAL A 88 -7.10 -4.17 -6.82
CA VAL A 88 -6.42 -5.36 -6.33
C VAL A 88 -7.20 -6.64 -6.65
N GLY A 89 -6.47 -7.65 -7.11
CA GLY A 89 -7.03 -8.91 -7.62
C GLY A 89 -7.36 -8.91 -9.11
N HIS A 90 -7.07 -7.83 -9.84
CA HIS A 90 -7.21 -7.77 -11.29
C HIS A 90 -6.29 -8.80 -11.98
N SER A 91 -6.86 -9.61 -12.86
CA SER A 91 -6.20 -10.73 -13.53
C SER A 91 -5.05 -10.32 -14.46
N ASP A 92 -5.23 -9.25 -15.23
CA ASP A 92 -4.20 -8.73 -16.16
C ASP A 92 -3.23 -7.68 -15.55
N ARG A 93 -3.45 -7.27 -14.29
CA ARG A 93 -2.66 -6.21 -13.63
C ARG A 93 -2.32 -6.59 -12.18
N ALA A 94 -1.05 -6.91 -11.96
CA ALA A 94 -0.52 -7.20 -10.62
C ALA A 94 -0.34 -5.91 -9.80
N VAL A 95 -1.45 -5.35 -9.28
CA VAL A 95 -1.47 -4.07 -8.55
C VAL A 95 -0.50 -4.07 -7.37
N LEU A 96 -0.48 -5.13 -6.55
CA LEU A 96 0.40 -5.19 -5.38
C LEU A 96 1.88 -5.18 -5.76
N ASP A 97 2.25 -5.87 -6.83
CA ASP A 97 3.65 -5.93 -7.28
C ASP A 97 4.10 -4.54 -7.75
N ARG A 98 3.27 -3.86 -8.55
CA ARG A 98 3.54 -2.48 -8.99
C ARG A 98 3.68 -1.49 -7.84
N VAL A 99 2.83 -1.60 -6.81
CA VAL A 99 2.90 -0.73 -5.63
C VAL A 99 4.23 -0.93 -4.91
N VAL A 100 4.64 -2.18 -4.70
CA VAL A 100 5.91 -2.49 -4.04
C VAL A 100 7.08 -1.97 -4.88
N ASP A 101 7.09 -2.21 -6.18
CA ASP A 101 8.16 -1.75 -7.09
C ASP A 101 8.31 -0.22 -7.11
N GLN A 102 7.20 0.51 -7.00
CA GLN A 102 7.20 1.98 -6.97
C GLN A 102 7.47 2.55 -5.58
N THR A 103 7.31 1.79 -4.49
CA THR A 103 7.57 2.29 -3.13
C THR A 103 9.05 2.66 -2.94
N ASP A 104 9.96 2.08 -3.71
CA ASP A 104 11.38 2.44 -3.67
C ASP A 104 11.66 3.84 -4.27
N THR A 105 10.77 4.31 -5.14
CA THR A 105 10.86 5.63 -5.80
C THR A 105 9.89 6.65 -5.21
N GLU A 106 8.77 6.19 -4.67
CA GLU A 106 7.69 6.98 -4.10
C GLU A 106 7.77 7.01 -2.56
N SER A 107 7.22 8.06 -1.94
CA SER A 107 7.32 8.22 -0.48
C SER A 107 6.43 7.26 0.32
N GLU A 108 6.78 6.92 1.57
CA GLU A 108 5.92 6.09 2.45
C GLU A 108 4.45 6.57 2.56
N PRO A 109 4.15 7.88 2.61
CA PRO A 109 2.77 8.39 2.53
C PRO A 109 1.97 7.90 1.32
N TRP A 110 2.61 7.70 0.16
CA TRP A 110 1.95 7.18 -1.05
C TRP A 110 1.54 5.72 -0.85
N ALA A 111 2.48 4.89 -0.41
CA ALA A 111 2.23 3.49 -0.11
C ALA A 111 1.15 3.32 0.98
N MET A 112 1.16 4.18 2.02
CA MET A 112 0.12 4.21 3.04
C MET A 112 -1.27 4.52 2.48
N GLY A 113 -1.36 5.47 1.55
CA GLY A 113 -2.59 5.84 0.85
C GLY A 113 -3.17 4.65 0.10
N ILE A 114 -2.35 3.97 -0.70
CA ILE A 114 -2.77 2.79 -1.46
C ILE A 114 -3.12 1.63 -0.52
N LEU A 115 -2.30 1.36 0.49
CA LEU A 115 -2.55 0.32 1.50
C LEU A 115 -3.93 0.48 2.15
N LYS A 116 -4.33 1.71 2.46
CA LYS A 116 -5.66 2.02 2.98
C LYS A 116 -6.74 1.57 1.99
N HIS A 117 -6.63 1.93 0.71
CA HIS A 117 -7.62 1.56 -0.32
C HIS A 117 -7.63 0.06 -0.62
N VAL A 118 -6.46 -0.59 -0.68
CA VAL A 118 -6.36 -2.05 -0.81
C VAL A 118 -7.08 -2.74 0.34
N THR A 119 -6.83 -2.29 1.59
CA THR A 119 -7.45 -2.90 2.77
C THR A 119 -8.96 -2.70 2.80
N PHE A 120 -9.46 -1.54 2.33
CA PHE A 120 -10.89 -1.36 2.14
C PHE A 120 -11.46 -2.37 1.14
N ALA A 121 -10.80 -2.56 -0.01
CA ALA A 121 -11.30 -3.42 -1.08
C ALA A 121 -11.20 -4.92 -0.77
N ASP A 122 -10.10 -5.32 -0.13
CA ASP A 122 -9.75 -6.69 0.24
C ASP A 122 -8.77 -6.68 1.44
N PRO A 123 -9.26 -6.93 2.67
CA PRO A 123 -8.42 -6.94 3.87
C PRO A 123 -7.25 -7.93 3.82
N GLU A 124 -7.40 -9.07 3.14
CA GLU A 124 -6.35 -10.08 3.02
C GLU A 124 -5.23 -9.60 2.09
N ALA A 125 -5.61 -8.95 0.98
CA ALA A 125 -4.65 -8.28 0.12
C ALA A 125 -3.97 -7.10 0.82
N GLY A 126 -4.69 -6.39 1.70
CA GLY A 126 -4.14 -5.33 2.54
C GLY A 126 -3.06 -5.84 3.50
N ILE A 127 -3.31 -6.95 4.20
CA ILE A 127 -2.31 -7.61 5.05
C ILE A 127 -1.11 -8.08 4.23
N THR A 128 -1.34 -8.63 3.03
CA THR A 128 -0.27 -9.05 2.12
C THR A 128 0.59 -7.88 1.65
N LEU A 129 -0.02 -6.73 1.35
CA LEU A 129 0.73 -5.53 0.98
C LEU A 129 1.54 -5.00 2.17
N LEU A 130 0.95 -4.96 3.36
CA LEU A 130 1.66 -4.58 4.58
C LEU A 130 2.89 -5.46 4.83
N GLU A 131 2.75 -6.77 4.73
CA GLU A 131 3.85 -7.73 4.89
C GLU A 131 5.02 -7.40 3.95
N ARG A 132 4.73 -7.17 2.67
CA ARG A 132 5.74 -6.82 1.67
C ARG A 132 6.39 -5.46 1.92
N LEU A 133 5.62 -4.48 2.37
CA LEU A 133 6.15 -3.16 2.73
C LEU A 133 7.08 -3.27 3.96
N LEU A 134 6.72 -4.06 4.96
CA LEU A 134 7.55 -4.27 6.15
C LEU A 134 8.84 -5.08 5.86
N ASP A 135 8.82 -5.94 4.84
CA ASP A 135 10.00 -6.68 4.39
C ASP A 135 11.02 -5.80 3.63
N SER A 136 10.62 -4.60 3.18
CA SER A 136 11.55 -3.67 2.53
C SER A 136 12.59 -3.14 3.53
N PRO A 137 13.90 -3.17 3.18
CA PRO A 137 14.95 -2.64 4.06
C PRO A 137 14.87 -1.12 4.23
N ASP A 138 14.16 -0.43 3.34
CA ASP A 138 14.04 1.03 3.33
C ASP A 138 12.84 1.54 4.14
N THR A 139 12.00 0.64 4.65
CA THR A 139 10.86 0.98 5.51
C THR A 139 11.34 1.56 6.85
N ARG A 140 10.90 2.79 7.13
CA ARG A 140 11.23 3.55 8.34
C ARG A 140 10.04 3.63 9.29
N GLU A 141 8.83 3.66 8.75
CA GLU A 141 7.59 3.93 9.47
C GLU A 141 6.73 2.67 9.66
N ASP A 142 7.34 1.59 10.17
CA ASP A 142 6.77 0.24 10.35
C ASP A 142 5.34 0.22 10.94
N LEU A 143 5.13 0.81 12.12
CA LEU A 143 3.84 0.83 12.79
C LEU A 143 2.89 1.89 12.23
N THR A 144 3.39 2.90 11.52
CA THR A 144 2.55 3.97 10.99
C THR A 144 1.63 3.44 9.87
N PHE A 145 2.07 2.43 9.12
CA PHE A 145 1.23 1.70 8.15
C PHE A 145 -0.03 1.08 8.76
N LEU A 146 -0.01 0.70 10.05
CA LEU A 146 -1.19 0.12 10.71
C LEU A 146 -2.37 1.09 10.76
N ARG A 147 -2.12 2.40 10.73
CA ARG A 147 -3.18 3.41 10.65
C ARG A 147 -4.04 3.26 9.40
N SER A 148 -3.48 2.71 8.31
CA SER A 148 -4.22 2.44 7.08
C SER A 148 -5.17 1.24 7.25
N LEU A 149 -4.79 0.22 8.02
CA LEU A 149 -5.60 -0.97 8.27
C LEU A 149 -6.67 -0.76 9.35
N GLU A 150 -6.45 0.16 10.28
CA GLU A 150 -7.46 0.50 11.30
C GLU A 150 -8.70 1.19 10.71
N ARG A 151 -8.59 1.83 9.54
CA ARG A 151 -9.68 2.61 8.95
C ARG A 151 -10.89 1.74 8.62
N PRO A 152 -10.75 0.60 7.92
CA PRO A 152 -11.84 -0.35 7.71
C PRO A 152 -12.51 -0.88 9.00
N LEU A 153 -11.86 -0.81 10.18
CA LEU A 153 -12.50 -1.20 11.45
C LEU A 153 -13.48 -0.15 11.97
N LYS A 154 -13.38 1.08 11.48
CA LYS A 154 -14.12 2.26 11.98
C LYS A 154 -15.19 2.73 10.99
N GLN A 155 -15.08 2.35 9.72
CA GLN A 155 -15.98 2.75 8.63
C GLN A 155 -15.87 1.77 7.46
N ASP A 156 -16.92 1.69 6.64
CA ASP A 156 -16.98 0.72 5.52
C ASP A 156 -16.34 1.20 4.22
N LEU A 157 -16.29 2.52 4.03
CA LEU A 157 -15.84 3.15 2.79
C LEU A 157 -14.81 4.24 3.11
N PRO A 158 -13.81 4.50 2.25
CA PRO A 158 -12.83 5.56 2.46
C PRO A 158 -13.46 6.95 2.37
N ASN A 159 -12.85 7.93 3.04
CA ASN A 159 -13.26 9.35 2.96
C ASN A 159 -12.83 10.05 1.66
N PHE A 160 -12.19 9.31 0.75
CA PHE A 160 -11.74 9.76 -0.55
C PHE A 160 -12.28 8.79 -1.61
N PRO A 161 -12.59 9.27 -2.83
CA PRO A 161 -12.33 10.62 -3.37
C PRO A 161 -13.11 11.79 -2.74
N GLN A 162 -12.52 12.99 -2.76
CA GLN A 162 -13.12 14.23 -2.20
C GLN A 162 -14.50 14.54 -2.79
N TYR A 163 -15.32 15.24 -2.00
CA TYR A 163 -16.67 15.70 -2.39
C TYR A 163 -17.60 14.59 -2.87
N TRP A 164 -17.42 13.37 -2.35
CA TRP A 164 -18.28 12.24 -2.60
C TRP A 164 -18.75 11.65 -1.27
N GLU A 165 -20.03 11.30 -1.21
CA GLU A 165 -20.65 10.65 -0.06
C GLU A 165 -21.05 9.21 -0.45
N PRO A 166 -20.08 8.29 -0.58
CA PRO A 166 -20.31 6.97 -1.15
C PRO A 166 -21.34 6.17 -0.35
N GLN A 167 -21.47 6.39 0.95
CA GLN A 167 -22.46 5.76 1.83
C GLN A 167 -23.92 6.05 1.45
N THR A 168 -24.17 7.12 0.68
CA THR A 168 -25.53 7.47 0.20
C THR A 168 -25.90 6.72 -1.07
N GLU A 169 -24.91 6.20 -1.80
CA GLU A 169 -25.07 5.57 -3.12
C GLU A 169 -24.75 4.07 -3.12
N LEU A 170 -23.83 3.64 -2.26
CA LEU A 170 -23.26 2.30 -2.27
C LEU A 170 -23.64 1.53 -1.01
N LYS A 171 -23.90 0.23 -1.19
CA LYS A 171 -24.06 -0.73 -0.10
C LYS A 171 -22.80 -1.60 -0.06
N TYR A 172 -21.91 -1.27 0.86
CA TYR A 172 -20.65 -1.96 1.03
C TYR A 172 -20.33 -2.05 2.52
N GLU A 173 -19.84 -3.21 2.94
CA GLU A 173 -19.39 -3.46 4.30
C GLU A 173 -18.03 -4.14 4.22
N VAL A 174 -17.08 -3.64 5.00
CA VAL A 174 -15.75 -4.25 5.12
C VAL A 174 -15.59 -4.75 6.53
N SER A 175 -15.04 -5.95 6.68
CA SER A 175 -14.74 -6.50 7.99
C SER A 175 -13.53 -7.41 7.90
N PHE A 176 -12.84 -7.52 9.02
CA PHE A 176 -11.78 -8.50 9.18
C PHE A 176 -12.34 -9.74 9.85
N THR A 177 -12.01 -10.89 9.28
CA THR A 177 -12.21 -12.19 9.91
C THR A 177 -11.19 -12.40 11.04
N ASN A 178 -11.47 -13.37 11.92
CA ASN A 178 -10.51 -13.75 12.96
C ASN A 178 -9.22 -14.33 12.34
N GLU A 179 -9.32 -15.06 11.22
CA GLU A 179 -8.15 -15.55 10.51
C GLU A 179 -7.26 -14.40 10.00
N GLN A 180 -7.85 -13.38 9.36
CA GLN A 180 -7.14 -12.19 8.89
C GLN A 180 -6.50 -11.43 10.06
N MET A 181 -7.21 -11.28 11.18
CA MET A 181 -6.65 -10.64 12.37
C MET A 181 -5.46 -11.41 12.93
N ASN A 182 -5.54 -12.73 13.00
CA ASN A 182 -4.41 -13.56 13.45
C ASN A 182 -3.22 -13.45 12.50
N ARG A 183 -3.46 -13.48 11.17
CA ARG A 183 -2.41 -13.30 10.16
C ARG A 183 -1.73 -11.93 10.27
N LEU A 184 -2.49 -10.86 10.52
CA LEU A 184 -1.92 -9.54 10.74
C LEU A 184 -0.97 -9.52 11.95
N LEU A 185 -1.38 -10.12 13.07
CA LEU A 185 -0.53 -10.21 14.27
C LEU A 185 0.73 -11.06 14.03
N GLU A 186 0.62 -12.11 13.21
CA GLU A 186 1.76 -12.91 12.76
C GLU A 186 2.77 -12.07 11.98
N VAL A 187 2.31 -11.37 10.94
CA VAL A 187 3.15 -10.47 10.12
C VAL A 187 3.85 -9.43 11.01
N LEU A 188 3.13 -8.84 11.96
CA LEU A 188 3.71 -7.84 12.85
C LEU A 188 4.76 -8.40 13.80
N GLY A 189 4.51 -9.56 14.41
CA GLY A 189 5.49 -10.18 15.30
C GLY A 189 6.73 -10.72 14.58
N ASP A 190 6.60 -11.01 13.27
CA ASP A 190 7.71 -11.41 12.41
C ASP A 190 8.56 -10.24 11.88
N ALA A 191 7.94 -9.08 11.67
CA ALA A 191 8.60 -7.92 11.08
C ALA A 191 9.04 -6.85 12.10
N VAL A 192 8.30 -6.68 13.19
CA VAL A 192 8.50 -5.59 14.16
C VAL A 192 9.08 -6.11 15.47
N HIS A 193 10.08 -5.41 16.01
CA HIS A 193 10.71 -5.82 17.27
C HIS A 193 9.69 -5.87 18.44
N PRO A 194 9.67 -6.94 19.27
CA PRO A 194 8.64 -7.13 20.30
C PRO A 194 8.47 -5.98 21.28
N LYS A 195 9.58 -5.45 21.82
CA LYS A 195 9.56 -4.26 22.70
C LYS A 195 8.91 -3.01 22.07
N ARG A 196 8.91 -2.91 20.74
CA ARG A 196 8.28 -1.80 20.03
C ARG A 196 6.77 -2.04 19.96
N LEU A 197 6.35 -3.26 19.63
CA LEU A 197 4.94 -3.67 19.68
C LEU A 197 4.35 -3.44 21.09
N GLU A 198 5.00 -3.94 22.14
CA GLU A 198 4.58 -3.74 23.55
C GLU A 198 4.43 -2.25 23.90
N LYS A 199 5.37 -1.42 23.44
CA LYS A 199 5.39 0.01 23.74
C LYS A 199 4.22 0.78 23.13
N PHE A 200 3.69 0.31 22.00
CA PHE A 200 2.71 1.02 21.19
C PHE A 200 1.35 0.31 21.15
N ASP A 201 1.16 -0.77 21.91
CA ASP A 201 -0.08 -1.57 21.95
C ASP A 201 -1.34 -0.72 22.18
N ASP A 202 -1.27 0.25 23.10
CA ASP A 202 -2.37 1.13 23.45
C ASP A 202 -2.71 2.19 22.38
N GLN A 203 -1.91 2.31 21.32
CA GLN A 203 -2.09 3.31 20.26
C GLN A 203 -2.84 2.80 19.04
N PHE A 204 -3.06 1.49 18.93
CA PHE A 204 -3.70 0.86 17.78
C PHE A 204 -4.87 -0.02 18.21
N ALA A 205 -5.84 -0.22 17.33
CA ALA A 205 -6.97 -1.12 17.57
C ALA A 205 -6.59 -2.62 17.54
N PHE A 206 -5.33 -2.96 17.28
CA PHE A 206 -4.83 -4.33 17.18
C PHE A 206 -4.10 -4.73 18.46
N ASP A 207 -4.21 -6.00 18.86
CA ASP A 207 -3.53 -6.56 20.03
C ASP A 207 -2.04 -6.81 19.73
N LEU A 208 -1.24 -5.73 19.78
CA LEU A 208 0.20 -5.77 19.48
C LEU A 208 0.98 -6.50 20.57
N GLN A 209 0.50 -6.49 21.81
CA GLN A 209 1.03 -7.29 22.90
C GLN A 209 0.99 -8.77 22.53
N ARG A 210 -0.14 -9.27 22.01
CA ARG A 210 -0.25 -10.65 21.52
C ARG A 210 0.71 -10.93 20.36
N ALA A 211 0.93 -9.98 19.45
CA ALA A 211 1.94 -10.14 18.39
C ALA A 211 3.36 -10.27 18.97
N ALA A 212 3.71 -9.43 19.95
CA ALA A 212 5.00 -9.45 20.64
C ALA A 212 5.26 -10.78 21.35
N ASP A 213 4.27 -11.27 22.09
CA ASP A 213 4.38 -12.47 22.92
C ASP A 213 4.35 -13.77 22.09
N GLY A 214 3.49 -13.81 21.07
CA GLY A 214 3.22 -15.02 20.29
C GLY A 214 4.25 -15.31 19.20
N TYR A 215 4.79 -14.26 18.56
CA TYR A 215 5.56 -14.39 17.31
C TYR A 215 6.92 -13.70 17.37
N GLY A 216 7.11 -12.78 18.31
CA GLY A 216 8.35 -12.01 18.50
C GLY A 216 9.64 -12.78 18.74
N SER A 217 9.56 -14.06 19.11
CA SER A 217 10.74 -14.92 19.28
C SER A 217 11.43 -15.26 17.96
N ALA A 218 10.72 -15.24 16.82
CA ALA A 218 11.27 -15.61 15.51
C ALA A 218 12.33 -14.60 14.99
N ILE A 219 12.19 -13.31 15.34
CA ILE A 219 13.14 -12.25 14.98
C ILE A 219 14.48 -12.42 15.70
N VAL A 220 14.44 -12.80 16.98
CA VAL A 220 15.64 -13.02 17.81
C VAL A 220 16.52 -14.13 17.20
N ASP A 221 15.89 -15.15 16.63
CA ASP A 221 16.56 -16.26 15.95
C ASP A 221 17.06 -15.91 14.53
N ARG A 222 16.32 -15.10 13.76
CA ARG A 222 16.77 -14.62 12.43
C ARG A 222 17.99 -13.69 12.52
N HIS A 223 18.03 -12.79 13.50
CA HIS A 223 19.17 -11.88 13.70
C HIS A 223 20.41 -12.57 14.28
N THR A 224 20.26 -13.62 15.08
CA THR A 224 21.38 -14.44 15.57
C THR A 224 21.95 -15.35 14.47
N ARG A 225 21.13 -15.85 13.54
CA ARG A 225 21.60 -16.55 12.33
C ARG A 225 22.34 -15.64 11.34
N ARG A 226 21.81 -14.45 11.02
CA ARG A 226 22.52 -13.49 10.13
C ARG A 226 23.87 -13.02 10.70
N LYS A 227 24.00 -12.91 12.04
CA LYS A 227 25.29 -12.60 12.70
C LYS A 227 26.29 -13.75 12.70
N SER A 228 25.85 -15.00 12.55
CA SER A 228 26.76 -16.16 12.52
C SER A 228 27.35 -16.41 11.13
N ASP A 229 26.62 -16.10 10.05
CA ASP A 229 27.12 -16.20 8.67
C ASP A 229 28.04 -15.04 8.24
N GLY A 230 28.08 -13.94 9.00
CA GLY A 230 28.96 -12.79 8.75
C GLY A 230 30.38 -12.89 9.32
N ARG A 231 30.75 -13.99 10.01
CA ARG A 231 32.12 -14.15 10.53
C ARG A 231 33.05 -14.71 9.45
N ILE A 232 33.59 -13.81 8.63
CA ILE A 232 34.82 -14.08 7.87
C ILE A 232 35.93 -14.40 8.88
N PRO A 233 36.63 -15.56 8.79
CA PRO A 233 37.74 -15.85 9.68
C PRO A 233 38.89 -14.88 9.41
N ARG A 234 39.35 -14.17 10.45
CA ARG A 234 40.61 -13.43 10.37
C ARG A 234 41.75 -14.43 10.13
N PRO A 235 42.63 -14.22 9.14
CA PRO A 235 43.82 -15.03 9.02
C PRO A 235 44.77 -14.70 10.17
N SER A 236 45.09 -15.72 10.96
CA SER A 236 46.16 -15.73 11.96
C SER A 236 47.51 -15.68 11.25
N GLY A 237 48.00 -14.47 10.96
CA GLY A 237 49.36 -14.21 10.50
C GLY A 237 50.28 -13.94 11.68
N GLY A 238 51.10 -14.92 12.03
CA GLY A 238 52.10 -14.85 13.10
C GLY A 238 53.20 -13.82 12.84
N GLY A 239 53.67 -13.23 13.93
CA GLY A 239 54.84 -12.36 13.93
C GLY A 239 56.15 -13.14 13.81
N GLY A 240 57.12 -12.50 13.16
CA GLY A 240 58.53 -12.85 13.17
C GLY A 240 59.30 -11.68 12.58
N GLY A 241 60.05 -10.95 13.41
CA GLY A 241 60.83 -9.77 13.02
C GLY A 241 62.25 -10.10 12.53
N GLN A 242 63.09 -9.05 12.51
CA GLN A 242 64.51 -8.95 12.07
C GLN A 242 64.71 -8.81 10.55
N GLU A 243 65.59 -7.95 10.00
CA GLU A 243 66.53 -6.95 10.51
C GLU A 243 67.03 -6.10 9.31
N CYS A 244 67.67 -4.97 9.61
CA CYS A 244 68.33 -4.03 8.71
C CYS A 244 69.22 -4.63 7.61
N SER A 245 69.26 -3.99 6.43
CA SER A 245 70.46 -3.25 5.95
C SER A 245 70.27 -2.69 4.53
N ARG A 246 70.68 -1.43 4.35
CA ARG A 246 70.95 -0.75 3.06
C ARG A 246 72.22 -1.33 2.39
N PRO A 247 72.47 -1.12 1.09
CA PRO A 247 72.94 0.18 0.57
C PRO A 247 71.94 0.90 -0.32
#